data_AF-A0A0F9IQL1-F1
#
_entry.id   AF-A0A0F9IQL1-F1
#
_cell.length_a   1.000
_cell.length_b   1.000
_cell.length_c   1.000
_cell.angle_alpha   90.00
_cell.angle_beta   90.00
_cell.angle_gamma   90.00
#
_symmetry.space_group_name_H-M   'P 1'
#
loop_
_entity.id
_entity.type
_entity.pdbx_description
1 polymer ?
#
loop_
_entity_poly.entity_id
_entity_poly.type
_entity_poly.pdbx_seq_one_letter_code
_entity_poly.pdbx_strand_id
1 'polypeptide(L)'
;MSIGQTAWIPKTVNGFLVLTCTITGDASLYDAYTLKTPANTVDGTKPFTIFQSAASTPDASALPFHVWIGYDDDFALSGDAGSLVAASGSFYVELTEDCRLAVTTVQHAYHIHPNLRVADVVAIGNIATGYKANVPPAPYYALCLNGASQLAAIVTTFRIIQKQ
;
A
#
# COMPACT_ATOMS: atom_id res chain seq x y z
N MET A 1 13.86 15.64 -4.71
CA MET A 1 12.75 14.93 -5.37
C MET A 1 11.58 14.91 -4.40
N SER A 2 10.36 15.24 -4.85
CA SER A 2 9.18 15.30 -3.97
C SER A 2 8.06 14.47 -4.58
N ILE A 3 7.65 13.42 -3.87
CA ILE A 3 6.52 12.58 -4.28
C ILE A 3 5.22 13.34 -4.02
N GLY A 4 4.36 13.41 -5.03
CA GLY A 4 3.03 13.98 -4.88
C GLY A 4 2.15 13.02 -4.09
N GLN A 5 1.86 13.30 -2.82
CA GLN A 5 1.05 12.44 -1.97
C GLN A 5 0.09 13.26 -1.11
N THR A 6 -1.10 12.73 -0.84
CA THR A 6 -2.05 13.34 0.11
C THR A 6 -1.89 12.76 1.49
N ALA A 7 -2.32 13.51 2.51
CA ALA A 7 -2.62 12.91 3.81
C ALA A 7 -3.71 11.83 3.67
N TRP A 8 -3.72 10.88 4.60
CA TRP A 8 -4.81 9.92 4.71
C TRP A 8 -6.07 10.62 5.23
N ILE A 9 -7.16 10.49 4.48
CA ILE A 9 -8.45 11.11 4.80
C ILE A 9 -9.37 10.04 5.41
N PRO A 10 -9.72 10.13 6.70
CA PRO A 10 -10.65 9.19 7.33
C PRO A 10 -12.10 9.53 7.02
N LYS A 11 -12.91 8.48 6.83
CA LYS A 11 -14.36 8.55 6.76
C LYS A 11 -14.98 7.32 7.42
N THR A 12 -16.10 7.49 8.11
CA THR A 12 -16.94 6.38 8.54
C THR A 12 -18.06 6.13 7.53
N VAL A 13 -18.19 4.90 7.06
CA VAL A 13 -19.25 4.48 6.12
C VAL A 13 -19.90 3.23 6.69
N ASN A 14 -21.17 3.32 7.12
CA ASN A 14 -21.93 2.19 7.68
C ASN A 14 -21.18 1.41 8.79
N GLY A 15 -20.47 2.14 9.67
CA GLY A 15 -19.68 1.54 10.76
C GLY A 15 -18.40 0.85 10.29
N PHE A 16 -17.88 1.21 9.12
CA PHE A 16 -16.52 0.89 8.68
C PHE A 16 -15.69 2.17 8.62
N LEU A 17 -14.45 2.09 9.09
CA LEU A 17 -13.41 3.05 8.79
C LEU A 17 -13.02 2.88 7.32
N VAL A 18 -12.92 4.00 6.60
CA VAL A 18 -12.36 4.10 5.26
C VAL A 18 -11.30 5.20 5.29
N LEU A 19 -10.02 4.82 5.22
CA LEU A 19 -8.92 5.75 5.01
C LEU A 19 -8.61 5.82 3.51
N THR A 20 -8.51 7.01 2.94
CA THR A 20 -8.11 7.20 1.53
C THR A 20 -6.86 8.05 1.43
N CYS A 21 -5.91 7.63 0.59
CA CYS A 21 -4.72 8.39 0.24
C CYS A 21 -4.49 8.27 -1.27
N THR A 22 -3.99 9.31 -1.90
CA THR A 22 -3.56 9.27 -3.29
C THR A 22 -2.09 9.61 -3.40
N ILE A 23 -1.41 8.92 -4.30
CA ILE A 23 -0.07 9.26 -4.76
C ILE A 23 -0.11 9.59 -6.25
N THR A 24 0.74 10.50 -6.69
CA THR A 24 0.94 10.88 -8.08
C THR A 24 2.33 10.45 -8.46
N GLY A 25 2.41 9.42 -9.32
CA GLY A 25 3.67 9.05 -9.96
C GLY A 25 4.12 10.13 -10.95
N ASP A 26 5.38 10.11 -11.31
CA ASP A 26 5.94 10.91 -12.40
C ASP A 26 7.18 10.22 -12.98
N ALA A 27 7.59 10.61 -14.18
CA ALA A 27 8.67 9.96 -14.92
C ALA A 27 10.07 10.14 -14.29
N SER A 28 10.20 10.89 -13.21
CA SER A 28 11.43 10.99 -12.42
C SER A 28 11.50 10.01 -11.25
N LEU A 29 10.38 9.34 -10.91
CA LEU A 29 10.27 8.39 -9.81
C LEU A 29 10.36 6.96 -10.30
N TYR A 30 11.02 6.09 -9.56
CA TYR A 30 10.88 4.62 -9.68
C TYR A 30 9.90 4.10 -8.63
N ASP A 31 9.93 4.69 -7.44
CA ASP A 31 9.05 4.35 -6.34
C ASP A 31 8.09 5.49 -6.03
N ALA A 32 6.88 5.14 -5.62
CA ALA A 32 5.93 6.10 -5.08
C ALA A 32 5.20 5.50 -3.88
N TYR A 33 5.24 6.21 -2.77
CA TYR A 33 4.71 5.75 -1.50
C TYR A 33 3.81 6.78 -0.83
N THR A 34 2.97 6.29 0.07
CA THR A 34 2.07 7.12 0.87
C THR A 34 2.80 7.73 2.07
N LEU A 35 2.22 8.78 2.64
CA LEU A 35 2.50 9.15 4.03
C LEU A 35 2.10 7.97 4.94
N LYS A 36 2.62 7.95 6.17
CA LYS A 36 2.11 7.02 7.18
C LYS A 36 0.64 7.30 7.50
N THR A 37 -0.10 6.26 7.86
CA THR A 37 -1.45 6.40 8.44
C THR A 37 -1.39 7.26 9.70
N PRO A 38 -2.49 7.94 10.09
CA PRO A 38 -2.57 8.57 11.41
C PRO A 38 -2.47 7.50 12.50
N ALA A 39 -1.85 7.86 13.63
CA ALA A 39 -1.52 6.94 14.71
C ALA A 39 -2.73 6.13 15.17
N ASN A 40 -2.58 4.80 15.23
CA ASN A 40 -3.58 3.87 15.77
C ASN A 40 -4.99 4.01 15.15
N THR A 41 -5.11 4.63 13.98
CA THR A 41 -6.41 4.80 13.31
C THR A 41 -6.85 3.49 12.65
N VAL A 42 -5.88 2.76 12.08
CA VAL A 42 -6.09 1.35 11.71
C VAL A 42 -5.77 0.51 12.94
N ASP A 43 -6.76 -0.21 13.45
CA ASP A 43 -6.58 -1.19 14.53
C ASP A 43 -5.87 -2.43 13.96
N GLY A 44 -4.54 -2.45 14.03
CA GLY A 44 -3.73 -3.56 13.53
C GLY A 44 -4.02 -4.93 14.15
N THR A 45 -4.80 -4.98 15.23
CA THR A 45 -5.22 -6.25 15.88
C THR A 45 -6.46 -6.86 15.23
N LYS A 46 -7.17 -6.10 14.40
CA LYS A 46 -8.34 -6.54 13.64
C LYS A 46 -8.02 -6.68 12.16
N PRO A 47 -8.75 -7.55 11.43
CA PRO A 47 -8.61 -7.64 9.99
C PRO A 47 -8.97 -6.31 9.31
N PHE A 48 -8.25 -5.99 8.24
CA PHE A 48 -8.55 -4.85 7.37
C PHE A 48 -8.26 -5.22 5.92
N THR A 49 -8.81 -4.45 4.98
CA THR A 49 -8.59 -4.66 3.55
C THR A 49 -7.92 -3.44 2.98
N ILE A 50 -6.81 -3.65 2.26
CA ILE A 50 -6.20 -2.60 1.45
C ILE A 50 -6.77 -2.73 0.04
N PHE A 51 -7.15 -1.60 -0.53
CA PHE A 51 -7.49 -1.51 -1.94
C PHE A 51 -6.53 -0.59 -2.66
N GLN A 52 -6.18 -0.96 -3.89
CA GLN A 52 -5.37 -0.14 -4.79
C GLN A 52 -6.09 -0.01 -6.14
N SER A 53 -6.06 1.19 -6.71
CA SER A 53 -6.61 1.47 -8.03
C SER A 53 -5.88 2.63 -8.68
N ALA A 54 -5.66 2.56 -9.99
CA ALA A 54 -5.19 3.66 -10.82
C ALA A 54 -5.99 3.70 -12.12
N ALA A 55 -5.99 4.84 -12.81
CA ALA A 55 -6.76 5.03 -14.05
C ALA A 55 -6.10 4.39 -15.28
N SER A 56 -4.79 4.16 -15.21
CA SER A 56 -3.96 3.53 -16.25
C SER A 56 -2.69 2.98 -15.62
N THR A 57 -1.97 2.15 -16.38
CA THR A 57 -0.76 1.45 -15.95
C THR A 57 0.32 2.39 -15.39
N PRO A 58 0.68 2.29 -14.09
CA PRO A 58 1.65 3.19 -13.46
C PRO A 58 3.11 2.92 -13.84
N ASP A 59 3.44 1.71 -14.29
CA ASP A 59 4.80 1.33 -14.73
C ASP A 59 4.69 0.40 -15.96
N ALA A 60 5.59 0.54 -16.93
CA ALA A 60 5.72 -0.35 -18.08
C ALA A 60 6.42 -1.70 -17.76
N SER A 61 6.90 -1.90 -16.53
CA SER A 61 7.58 -3.09 -16.01
C SER A 61 6.79 -3.75 -14.87
N ALA A 62 7.49 -4.47 -13.97
CA ALA A 62 6.95 -5.01 -12.73
C ALA A 62 6.78 -3.91 -11.69
N LEU A 63 5.57 -3.83 -11.10
CA LEU A 63 5.24 -2.87 -10.06
C LEU A 63 4.82 -3.55 -8.75
N PRO A 64 5.77 -4.09 -7.98
CA PRO A 64 5.50 -4.63 -6.66
C PRO A 64 4.75 -3.67 -5.72
N PHE A 65 3.88 -4.24 -4.90
CA PHE A 65 3.19 -3.50 -3.83
C PHE A 65 3.72 -3.90 -2.46
N HIS A 66 4.34 -2.96 -1.76
CA HIS A 66 4.92 -3.18 -0.44
C HIS A 66 4.09 -2.55 0.67
N VAL A 67 4.02 -3.26 1.79
CA VAL A 67 3.54 -2.75 3.07
C VAL A 67 4.73 -2.53 3.99
N TRP A 68 4.81 -1.31 4.52
CA TRP A 68 5.78 -0.90 5.52
C TRP A 68 5.06 -0.64 6.84
N ILE A 69 5.71 -1.00 7.94
CA ILE A 69 5.21 -0.80 9.30
C ILE A 69 6.15 0.11 10.08
N GLY A 70 5.60 1.04 10.84
CA GLY A 70 6.34 1.96 11.70
C GLY A 70 5.85 1.90 13.14
N TYR A 71 6.77 2.17 14.08
CA TYR A 71 6.49 2.15 15.51
C TYR A 71 6.70 3.50 16.21
N ASP A 72 7.35 4.47 15.55
CA ASP A 72 7.60 5.81 16.12
C ASP A 72 6.89 6.94 15.35
N ASP A 73 6.69 8.06 16.04
CA ASP A 73 6.04 9.27 15.53
C ASP A 73 6.83 9.98 14.42
N ASP A 74 8.07 9.59 14.16
CA ASP A 74 8.90 10.08 13.05
C ASP A 74 8.91 9.15 11.83
N PHE A 75 8.21 8.01 11.87
CA PHE A 75 8.13 7.08 10.74
C PHE A 75 7.74 7.80 9.46
N ALA A 76 8.61 7.71 8.47
CA ALA A 76 8.42 8.21 7.13
C ALA A 76 9.30 7.40 6.17
N LEU A 77 8.80 7.20 4.96
CA LEU A 77 9.59 6.64 3.86
C LEU A 77 10.28 7.77 3.11
N SER A 78 11.51 7.50 2.67
CA SER A 78 12.33 8.41 1.88
C SER A 78 13.25 7.63 0.95
N GLY A 79 13.68 8.25 -0.14
CA GLY A 79 14.50 7.60 -1.16
C GLY A 79 13.69 7.26 -2.40
N ASP A 80 14.35 6.56 -3.31
CA ASP A 80 13.81 6.13 -4.61
C ASP A 80 14.66 4.98 -5.16
N ALA A 81 14.04 4.10 -5.95
CA ALA A 81 14.63 2.85 -6.46
C ALA A 81 15.36 2.06 -5.36
N GLY A 82 16.59 1.61 -5.63
CA GLY A 82 17.41 0.86 -4.68
C GLY A 82 17.86 1.61 -3.42
N SER A 83 17.36 2.82 -3.16
CA SER A 83 17.68 3.65 -1.98
C SER A 83 16.50 3.89 -1.04
N LEU A 84 15.35 3.24 -1.25
CA LEU A 84 14.19 3.39 -0.39
C LEU A 84 14.48 2.94 1.06
N VAL A 85 14.23 3.82 2.02
CA VAL A 85 14.48 3.61 3.45
C VAL A 85 13.34 4.19 4.31
N ALA A 86 13.22 3.68 5.53
CA ALA A 86 12.33 4.22 6.57
C ALA A 86 13.15 4.91 7.67
N ALA A 87 12.70 6.08 8.14
CA ALA A 87 13.32 6.77 9.28
C ALA A 87 13.23 5.94 10.58
N SER A 88 12.08 5.30 10.80
CA SER A 88 11.82 4.32 11.86
C SER A 88 10.83 3.29 11.32
N GLY A 89 10.94 2.02 11.71
CA GLY A 89 10.12 0.95 11.10
C GLY A 89 10.85 0.17 10.01
N SER A 90 10.10 -0.60 9.23
CA SER A 90 10.68 -1.55 8.26
C SER A 90 9.72 -1.96 7.14
N PHE A 91 10.30 -2.39 6.02
CA PHE A 91 9.60 -3.18 5.03
C PHE A 91 9.11 -4.46 5.70
N TYR A 92 7.84 -4.79 5.50
CA TYR A 92 7.27 -5.98 6.11
C TYR A 92 6.94 -7.05 5.08
N VAL A 93 6.13 -6.73 4.07
CA VAL A 93 5.69 -7.71 3.08
C VAL A 93 5.45 -7.09 1.71
N GLU A 94 5.73 -7.86 0.67
CA GLU A 94 5.27 -7.61 -0.69
C GLU A 94 3.96 -8.37 -0.95
N LEU A 95 2.93 -7.67 -1.43
CA LEU A 95 1.57 -8.20 -1.60
C LEU A 95 1.24 -8.66 -3.03
N THR A 96 1.97 -8.16 -4.02
CA THR A 96 1.95 -8.61 -5.41
C THR A 96 3.27 -8.23 -6.06
N GLU A 97 3.76 -9.07 -6.97
CA GLU A 97 4.94 -8.79 -7.81
C GLU A 97 4.64 -7.74 -8.88
N ASP A 98 3.37 -7.54 -9.23
CA ASP A 98 2.97 -6.58 -10.26
C ASP A 98 1.54 -6.05 -10.09
N CYS A 99 1.43 -4.75 -9.79
CA CYS A 99 0.17 -4.00 -9.81
C CYS A 99 -0.30 -3.61 -11.21
N ARG A 100 0.48 -3.85 -12.27
CA ARG A 100 0.14 -3.50 -13.66
C ARG A 100 -1.12 -4.18 -14.20
N LEU A 101 -1.48 -5.37 -13.71
CA LEU A 101 -2.70 -6.04 -14.16
C LEU A 101 -3.99 -5.38 -13.62
N ALA A 102 -3.89 -4.37 -12.76
CA ALA A 102 -5.05 -3.66 -12.20
C ALA A 102 -5.77 -2.71 -13.18
N VAL A 103 -5.09 -2.24 -14.23
CA VAL A 103 -5.20 -0.81 -14.54
C VAL A 103 -6.02 -0.44 -15.77
N THR A 104 -7.12 -1.16 -15.96
CA THR A 104 -8.16 -0.68 -16.87
C THR A 104 -9.56 -0.68 -16.28
N THR A 105 -9.88 -1.53 -15.30
CA THR A 105 -11.23 -1.57 -14.68
C THR A 105 -11.32 -2.26 -13.32
N VAL A 106 -10.20 -2.71 -12.71
CA VAL A 106 -10.23 -3.63 -11.56
C VAL A 106 -9.51 -3.03 -10.36
N GLN A 107 -10.27 -2.76 -9.30
CA GLN A 107 -9.73 -2.42 -7.99
C GLN A 107 -9.13 -3.69 -7.37
N HIS A 108 -7.84 -3.70 -7.03
CA HIS A 108 -7.26 -4.80 -6.28
C HIS A 108 -7.66 -4.71 -4.82
N ALA A 109 -7.91 -5.86 -4.21
CA ALA A 109 -8.23 -6.00 -2.80
C ALA A 109 -7.27 -6.99 -2.15
N TYR A 110 -6.63 -6.56 -1.06
CA TYR A 110 -5.68 -7.34 -0.29
C TYR A 110 -6.22 -7.48 1.13
N HIS A 111 -6.54 -8.71 1.53
CA HIS A 111 -7.03 -9.00 2.86
C HIS A 111 -5.87 -9.10 3.85
N ILE A 112 -5.83 -8.20 4.82
CA ILE A 112 -4.80 -8.20 5.87
C ILE A 112 -5.41 -8.73 7.15
N HIS A 113 -4.80 -9.77 7.71
CA HIS A 113 -5.30 -10.41 8.91
C HIS A 113 -4.13 -10.74 9.86
N PRO A 114 -4.03 -10.09 11.03
CA PRO A 114 -2.88 -10.25 11.94
C PRO A 114 -2.79 -11.65 12.56
N ASN A 115 -3.91 -12.37 12.58
CA ASN A 115 -3.98 -13.75 13.07
C ASN A 115 -4.20 -14.76 11.93
N LEU A 116 -3.74 -14.47 10.71
CA LEU A 116 -3.91 -15.38 9.57
C LEU A 116 -3.21 -16.71 9.89
N ARG A 117 -3.97 -17.81 9.86
CA ARG A 117 -3.47 -19.17 10.17
C ARG A 117 -3.06 -19.97 8.93
N VAL A 118 -3.05 -19.31 7.78
CA VAL A 118 -2.65 -19.87 6.49
C VAL A 118 -1.48 -19.07 5.96
N ALA A 119 -0.69 -19.67 5.07
CA ALA A 119 0.39 -18.96 4.40
C ALA A 119 -0.16 -17.77 3.61
N ASP A 120 0.68 -16.74 3.50
CA ASP A 120 0.39 -15.55 2.72
C ASP A 120 0.17 -15.94 1.24
N VAL A 121 -0.84 -15.34 0.64
CA VAL A 121 -1.11 -15.41 -0.79
C VAL A 121 -0.86 -14.02 -1.35
N VAL A 122 0.34 -13.85 -1.90
CA VAL A 122 0.86 -12.56 -2.37
C VAL A 122 1.42 -12.63 -3.79
N ALA A 123 1.37 -13.80 -4.44
CA ALA A 123 1.83 -13.96 -5.82
C ALA A 123 0.66 -13.88 -6.81
N ILE A 124 0.89 -13.28 -7.98
CA ILE A 124 -0.12 -13.14 -9.05
C ILE A 124 -0.68 -14.49 -9.49
N GLY A 125 0.16 -15.53 -9.53
CA GLY A 125 -0.26 -16.88 -9.90
C GLY A 125 -1.36 -17.47 -9.01
N ASN A 126 -1.55 -16.91 -7.81
CA ASN A 126 -2.54 -17.35 -6.82
C ASN A 126 -3.73 -16.38 -6.70
N ILE A 127 -3.86 -15.40 -7.61
CA ILE A 127 -4.90 -14.36 -7.57
C ILE A 127 -6.33 -14.92 -7.44
N ALA A 128 -6.59 -16.09 -8.03
CA ALA A 128 -7.90 -16.77 -7.96
C ALA A 128 -8.32 -17.16 -6.53
N THR A 129 -7.36 -17.22 -5.60
CA THR A 129 -7.60 -17.55 -4.18
C THR A 129 -7.71 -16.33 -3.27
N GLY A 130 -7.61 -15.12 -3.85
CA GLY A 130 -7.61 -13.84 -3.17
C GLY A 130 -6.27 -13.51 -2.50
N TYR A 131 -5.83 -12.25 -2.60
CA TYR A 131 -4.63 -11.82 -1.90
C TYR A 131 -4.89 -11.71 -0.40
N LYS A 132 -4.05 -12.37 0.39
CA LYS A 132 -4.12 -12.32 1.85
C LYS A 132 -2.72 -12.36 2.44
N ALA A 133 -2.46 -11.51 3.42
CA ALA A 133 -1.18 -11.48 4.11
C ALA A 133 -1.35 -11.28 5.61
N ASN A 134 -0.48 -11.92 6.37
CA ASN A 134 -0.34 -11.67 7.79
C ASN A 134 0.56 -10.46 8.02
N VAL A 135 -0.01 -9.31 8.30
CA VAL A 135 0.74 -8.11 8.74
C VAL A 135 0.52 -7.91 10.23
N PRO A 136 1.58 -7.76 11.05
CA PRO A 136 1.47 -7.62 12.48
C PRO A 136 0.83 -6.26 12.83
N PRO A 137 0.25 -6.16 14.04
CA PRO A 137 -0.21 -4.88 14.55
C PRO A 137 0.95 -3.87 14.62
N ALA A 138 0.76 -2.71 14.01
CA ALA A 138 1.65 -1.56 14.11
C ALA A 138 0.85 -0.27 14.34
N PRO A 139 1.42 0.73 15.05
CA PRO A 139 0.80 2.06 15.18
C PRO A 139 0.65 2.79 13.85
N TYR A 140 1.55 2.51 12.90
CA TYR A 140 1.63 3.19 11.62
C TYR A 140 1.87 2.21 10.47
N TYR A 141 1.21 2.47 9.33
CA TYR A 141 1.43 1.77 8.07
C TYR A 141 1.75 2.77 6.95
N ALA A 142 2.61 2.39 6.02
CA ALA A 142 2.81 3.10 4.76
C ALA A 142 2.80 2.10 3.60
N LEU A 143 2.32 2.56 2.44
CA LEU A 143 2.13 1.73 1.25
C LEU A 143 3.06 2.23 0.15
N CYS A 144 3.75 1.34 -0.56
CA CYS A 144 4.71 1.71 -1.60
C CYS A 144 4.45 0.92 -2.88
N LEU A 145 4.38 1.62 -4.01
CA LEU A 145 4.60 1.07 -5.34
C LEU A 145 6.11 1.10 -5.59
N ASN A 146 6.72 -0.06 -5.73
CA ASN A 146 8.18 -0.19 -5.87
C ASN A 146 8.52 -0.57 -7.31
N GLY A 147 8.63 0.41 -8.20
CA GLY A 147 8.73 0.19 -9.64
C GLY A 147 10.12 -0.30 -10.06
N ALA A 148 10.16 -1.30 -10.94
CA ALA A 148 11.39 -1.70 -11.61
C ALA A 148 11.78 -0.74 -12.75
N SER A 149 10.88 0.17 -13.14
CA SER A 149 11.15 1.24 -14.08
C SER A 149 10.49 2.56 -13.67
N GLN A 150 10.72 3.62 -14.45
CA GLN A 150 10.16 4.93 -14.15
C GLN A 150 8.62 4.89 -14.19
N LEU A 151 8.02 5.55 -13.20
CA LEU A 151 6.58 5.64 -13.08
C LEU A 151 5.99 6.59 -14.13
N ALA A 152 4.82 6.26 -14.63
CA ALA A 152 4.03 7.18 -15.45
C ALA A 152 3.37 8.24 -14.57
N ALA A 153 3.08 9.40 -15.17
CA ALA A 153 2.43 10.54 -14.51
C ALA A 153 0.95 10.28 -14.20
N ILE A 154 0.67 9.40 -13.25
CA ILE A 154 -0.66 8.84 -12.96
C ILE A 154 -0.96 8.90 -11.47
N VAL A 155 -2.22 9.17 -11.14
CA VAL A 155 -2.72 9.10 -9.78
C VAL A 155 -3.10 7.65 -9.44
N THR A 156 -2.47 7.12 -8.39
CA THR A 156 -2.88 5.88 -7.73
C THR A 156 -3.59 6.20 -6.43
N THR A 157 -4.76 5.60 -6.23
CA THR A 157 -5.54 5.70 -5.00
C THR A 157 -5.39 4.44 -4.16
N PHE A 158 -5.08 4.63 -2.89
CA PHE A 158 -5.13 3.60 -1.86
C PHE A 158 -6.30 3.82 -0.93
N ARG A 159 -6.93 2.71 -0.50
CA ARG A 159 -7.92 2.72 0.58
C ARG A 159 -7.62 1.64 1.60
N ILE A 160 -7.73 1.97 2.88
CA ILE A 160 -7.79 0.97 3.96
C ILE A 160 -9.21 0.95 4.48
N ILE A 161 -9.84 -0.23 4.49
CA ILE A 161 -11.18 -0.43 5.04
C ILE A 161 -11.11 -1.39 6.22
N GLN A 162 -11.70 -1.00 7.35
CA GLN A 162 -11.73 -1.81 8.56
C GLN A 162 -13.08 -1.67 9.27
N LYS A 163 -13.59 -2.77 9.82
CA LYS A 163 -14.77 -2.74 10.68
C LYS A 163 -14.43 -2.08 12.02
N GLN A 164 -15.16 -1.02 12.40
CA GLN A 164 -14.98 -0.37 13.72
C GLN A 164 -15.65 -1.20 14.82
#